data_AF-A0A2E9PSM1-F1
#
_entry.id   AF-A0A2E9PSM1-F1
#
_cell.length_a   1.000
_cell.length_b   1.000
_cell.length_c   1.000
_cell.angle_alpha   90.00
_cell.angle_beta   90.00
_cell.angle_gamma   90.00
#
_symmetry.space_group_name_H-M   'P 1'
#
loop_
_entity.id
_entity.type
_entity.pdbx_description
1 polymer ?
#
loop_
_entity_poly.entity_id
_entity_poly.type
_entity_poly.pdbx_seq_one_letter_code
_entity_poly.pdbx_strand_id
1 'polypeptide(L)'
;MDNTQLFMIATAAIVVLTLGGGVALALALYQLSRVLAEGAVAGAAPTEAMALEAAPTEAMALALWKKERDAERMRGARLTAAYRTGVMVLLWLGLLTAVEFVANLMGVSTVAMFMIALVKAGIILQFFMHVSSLWMEGGSH
;
A
#
# COMPACT_ATOMS: atom_id res chain seq x y z
N MET A 1 -22.91 -35.13 3.21
CA MET A 1 -23.05 -33.71 2.84
C MET A 1 -23.66 -33.70 1.45
N ASP A 2 -24.84 -33.11 1.30
CA ASP A 2 -25.49 -33.01 -0.01
C ASP A 2 -24.82 -31.91 -0.86
N ASN A 3 -25.10 -31.91 -2.17
CA ASN A 3 -24.50 -30.94 -3.09
C ASN A 3 -24.86 -29.49 -2.72
N THR A 4 -26.04 -29.28 -2.15
CA THR A 4 -26.52 -27.98 -1.68
C THR A 4 -25.66 -27.45 -0.50
N GLN A 5 -25.38 -28.28 0.50
CA GLN A 5 -24.49 -27.91 1.60
C GLN A 5 -23.06 -27.63 1.12
N LEU A 6 -22.54 -28.44 0.19
CA LEU A 6 -21.20 -28.27 -0.35
C LEU A 6 -21.07 -26.95 -1.13
N PHE A 7 -22.10 -26.57 -1.89
CA PHE A 7 -22.18 -25.29 -2.58
C PHE A 7 -22.25 -24.09 -1.63
N MET A 8 -23.06 -24.19 -0.56
CA MET A 8 -23.17 -23.14 0.45
C MET A 8 -21.85 -22.92 1.20
N ILE A 9 -21.17 -24.01 1.57
CA ILE A 9 -19.85 -23.95 2.24
C ILE A 9 -18.81 -23.33 1.31
N ALA A 10 -18.76 -23.76 0.05
CA ALA A 10 -17.81 -23.21 -0.93
C ALA A 10 -18.04 -21.70 -1.15
N THR A 11 -19.31 -21.30 -1.31
CA THR A 11 -19.70 -19.89 -1.46
C THR A 11 -19.27 -19.06 -0.25
N ALA A 12 -19.58 -19.53 0.96
CA ALA A 12 -19.19 -18.86 2.19
C ALA A 12 -17.66 -18.76 2.32
N ALA A 13 -16.94 -19.84 2.03
CA ALA A 13 -15.48 -19.87 2.06
C ALA A 13 -14.86 -18.87 1.08
N ILE A 14 -15.36 -18.81 -0.16
CA ILE A 14 -14.86 -17.85 -1.16
C ILE A 14 -15.06 -16.42 -0.70
N VAL A 15 -16.26 -16.07 -0.21
CA VAL A 15 -16.56 -14.71 0.29
C VAL A 15 -15.68 -14.35 1.49
N VAL A 16 -15.53 -15.27 2.45
CA VAL A 16 -14.69 -15.05 3.62
C VAL A 16 -13.21 -14.93 3.24
N LEU A 17 -12.72 -15.73 2.30
CA LEU A 17 -11.32 -15.68 1.86
C LEU A 17 -11.03 -14.42 1.04
N THR A 18 -11.96 -13.96 0.20
CA THR A 18 -11.75 -12.72 -0.58
C THR A 18 -11.79 -11.48 0.31
N LEU A 19 -12.78 -11.38 1.20
CA LEU A 19 -12.88 -10.24 2.12
C LEU A 19 -11.83 -10.33 3.23
N GLY A 20 -11.78 -11.45 3.95
CA GLY A 20 -10.86 -11.67 5.06
C GLY A 20 -9.40 -11.75 4.61
N GLY A 21 -9.11 -12.47 3.52
CA GLY A 21 -7.77 -12.52 2.95
C GLY A 21 -7.33 -11.16 2.40
N GLY A 22 -8.24 -10.41 1.77
CA GLY A 22 -7.97 -9.04 1.31
C GLY A 22 -7.64 -8.09 2.48
N VAL A 23 -8.43 -8.13 3.55
CA VAL A 23 -8.18 -7.33 4.76
C VAL A 23 -6.89 -7.75 5.47
N ALA A 24 -6.63 -9.04 5.62
CA ALA A 24 -5.40 -9.55 6.23
C ALA A 24 -4.16 -9.13 5.44
N LEU A 25 -4.20 -9.23 4.11
CA LEU A 25 -3.13 -8.79 3.22
C LEU A 25 -2.92 -7.28 3.31
N ALA A 26 -4.01 -6.49 3.30
CA ALA A 26 -3.97 -5.04 3.49
C ALA A 26 -3.29 -4.64 4.80
N LEU A 27 -3.64 -5.28 5.91
CA LEU A 27 -3.03 -5.05 7.21
C LEU A 27 -1.56 -5.49 7.23
N ALA A 28 -1.22 -6.63 6.65
CA ALA A 28 0.16 -7.10 6.56
C ALA A 28 1.05 -6.10 5.78
N LEU A 29 0.57 -5.60 4.64
CA LEU A 29 1.26 -4.58 3.85
C LEU A 29 1.38 -3.25 4.61
N TYR A 30 0.33 -2.85 5.34
CA TYR A 30 0.37 -1.67 6.18
C TYR A 30 1.43 -1.78 7.29
N GLN A 31 1.46 -2.91 8.00
CA GLN A 31 2.44 -3.15 9.06
C GLN A 31 3.87 -3.22 8.52
N LEU A 32 4.07 -3.87 7.36
CA LEU A 32 5.37 -3.88 6.69
C LEU A 32 5.83 -2.46 6.34
N SER A 33 4.93 -1.63 5.81
CA SER A 33 5.26 -0.23 5.48
C SER A 33 5.67 0.58 6.71
N ARG A 34 5.04 0.30 7.86
CA ARG A 34 5.36 0.94 9.14
C ARG A 34 6.74 0.53 9.66
N VAL A 35 7.07 -0.76 9.60
CA VAL A 35 8.40 -1.27 10.01
C VAL A 35 9.51 -0.67 9.14
N LEU A 36 9.29 -0.59 7.83
CA LEU A 36 10.25 0.05 6.92
C LEU A 36 10.43 1.55 7.21
N ALA A 37 9.36 2.25 7.58
CA ALA A 37 9.42 3.66 7.96
C ALA A 37 10.15 3.87 9.31
N GLU A 38 9.93 3.00 10.29
CA GLU A 38 10.56 3.07 11.62
C GLU A 38 12.05 2.66 11.56
N GLY A 39 12.41 1.65 10.76
CA GLY A 39 13.79 1.20 10.57
C GLY A 39 14.70 2.26 9.93
N ALA A 40 14.14 3.15 9.11
CA ALA A 40 14.87 4.29 8.54
C ALA A 40 15.24 5.36 9.59
N VAL A 41 14.56 5.41 10.74
CA VAL A 41 14.77 6.43 11.78
C VAL A 41 15.81 6.01 12.81
N ALA A 42 16.04 4.69 12.98
CA ALA A 42 16.91 4.14 14.02
C ALA A 42 18.42 4.19 13.70
N GLY A 43 18.81 4.49 12.45
CA GLY A 43 20.19 4.30 11.98
C GLY A 43 21.19 5.44 12.23
N ALA A 44 20.79 6.64 12.67
CA ALA A 44 21.69 7.80 12.61
C ALA A 44 21.50 8.79 13.77
N ALA A 45 22.24 8.61 14.85
CA ALA A 45 22.47 9.67 15.83
C ALA A 45 23.97 9.73 16.18
N PRO A 46 24.74 10.72 15.70
CA PRO A 46 25.91 11.18 16.42
C PRO A 46 25.41 11.84 17.71
N THR A 47 25.93 11.35 18.84
CA THR A 47 25.62 11.84 20.20
C THR A 47 25.70 13.36 20.26
N GLU A 48 24.65 13.97 20.82
CA GLU A 48 24.44 15.43 20.94
C GLU A 48 25.59 16.20 21.62
N ALA A 49 26.57 15.50 22.20
CA ALA A 49 27.77 16.03 22.81
C ALA A 49 28.73 16.76 21.85
N MET A 50 28.71 16.49 20.54
CA MET A 50 29.62 17.14 19.58
C MET A 50 29.17 18.54 19.10
N ALA A 51 27.94 18.96 19.40
CA ALA A 51 27.38 20.20 18.85
C ALA A 51 27.79 21.48 19.61
N LEU A 52 28.39 21.36 20.80
CA LEU A 52 28.65 22.51 21.67
C LEU A 52 30.00 23.21 21.41
N GLU A 53 30.89 22.64 20.58
CA GLU A 53 32.29 23.11 20.47
C GLU A 53 32.84 23.18 19.02
N ALA A 54 31.97 23.45 18.04
CA ALA A 54 32.24 23.18 16.63
C ALA A 54 32.64 24.41 15.78
N ALA A 55 33.79 24.32 15.09
CA ALA A 55 34.30 25.29 14.10
C ALA A 55 33.31 25.54 12.93
N PRO A 56 33.42 26.64 12.14
CA PRO A 56 32.49 26.93 11.03
C PRO A 56 32.37 25.80 9.99
N THR A 57 33.40 24.97 9.85
CA THR A 57 33.41 23.73 9.04
C THR A 57 32.53 22.62 9.63
N GLU A 58 32.46 22.51 10.95
CA GLU A 58 31.62 21.54 11.66
C GLU A 58 30.16 21.99 11.74
N ALA A 59 29.91 23.31 11.84
CA ALA A 59 28.55 23.86 11.69
C ALA A 59 27.97 23.57 10.29
N MET A 60 28.80 23.66 9.25
CA MET A 60 28.41 23.27 7.88
C MET A 60 28.18 21.75 7.77
N ALA A 61 29.00 20.92 8.42
CA ALA A 61 28.80 19.47 8.47
C ALA A 61 27.49 19.08 9.19
N LEU A 62 27.14 19.76 10.28
CA LEU A 62 25.89 19.55 11.02
C LEU A 62 24.66 19.99 10.20
N ALA A 63 24.79 21.07 9.42
CA ALA A 63 23.76 21.51 8.49
C ALA A 63 23.53 20.50 7.35
N LEU A 64 24.60 19.94 6.79
CA LEU A 64 24.52 18.88 5.76
C LEU A 64 23.88 17.61 6.33
N TRP A 65 24.30 17.17 7.53
CA TRP A 65 23.71 16.02 8.20
C TRP A 65 22.22 16.21 8.52
N LYS A 66 21.80 17.41 8.95
CA LYS A 66 20.37 17.74 9.11
C LYS A 66 19.61 17.64 7.79
N LYS A 67 20.17 18.20 6.70
CA LYS A 67 19.57 18.17 5.36
C LYS A 67 19.42 16.73 4.84
N GLU A 68 20.43 15.89 5.01
CA GLU A 68 20.38 14.46 4.64
C GLU A 68 19.29 13.72 5.41
N ARG A 69 19.24 13.90 6.74
CA ARG A 69 18.22 13.26 7.59
C ARG A 69 16.80 13.72 7.24
N ASP A 70 16.62 15.01 6.98
CA ASP A 70 15.32 15.54 6.61
C ASP A 70 14.89 15.05 5.21
N ALA A 71 15.84 14.87 4.28
CA ALA A 71 15.58 14.24 3.00
C ALA A 71 15.18 12.75 3.13
N GLU A 72 15.85 11.99 4.01
CA GLU A 72 15.49 10.60 4.30
C GLU A 72 14.10 10.48 4.97
N ARG A 73 13.79 11.34 5.95
CA ARG A 73 12.46 11.40 6.58
C ARG A 73 11.35 11.73 5.58
N MET A 74 11.61 12.66 4.67
CA MET A 74 10.67 13.03 3.61
C MET A 74 10.44 11.87 2.63
N ARG A 75 11.48 11.08 2.30
CA ARG A 75 11.34 9.86 1.50
C ARG A 75 10.48 8.83 2.24
N GLY A 76 10.77 8.55 3.51
CA GLY A 76 9.97 7.65 4.34
C GLY A 76 8.49 8.04 4.38
N ALA A 77 8.19 9.31 4.66
CA ALA A 77 6.81 9.81 4.73
C ALA A 77 6.04 9.68 3.39
N ARG A 78 6.72 9.90 2.25
CA ARG A 78 6.13 9.74 0.91
C ARG A 78 5.82 8.28 0.59
N LEU A 79 6.73 7.36 0.95
CA LEU A 79 6.53 5.92 0.77
C LEU A 79 5.32 5.42 1.57
N THR A 80 5.19 5.83 2.84
CA THR A 80 4.05 5.45 3.68
C THR A 80 2.72 5.99 3.14
N ALA A 81 2.73 7.21 2.61
CA ALA A 81 1.53 7.82 1.99
C ALA A 81 1.08 7.06 0.74
N ALA A 82 2.01 6.67 -0.15
CA ALA A 82 1.71 5.87 -1.33
C ALA A 82 1.18 4.47 -0.97
N TYR A 83 1.76 3.83 0.05
CA TYR A 83 1.30 2.52 0.54
C TYR A 83 -0.14 2.56 1.05
N ARG A 84 -0.51 3.59 1.81
CA ARG A 84 -1.88 3.72 2.34
C ARG A 84 -2.92 3.82 1.22
N THR A 85 -2.60 4.57 0.16
CA THR A 85 -3.46 4.68 -1.02
C THR A 85 -3.59 3.35 -1.74
N GLY A 86 -2.48 2.63 -1.96
CA GLY A 86 -2.50 1.31 -2.60
C GLY A 86 -3.32 0.27 -1.83
N VAL A 87 -3.19 0.24 -0.50
CA VAL A 87 -3.97 -0.64 0.38
C VAL A 87 -5.47 -0.34 0.28
N MET A 88 -5.87 0.94 0.25
CA MET A 88 -7.28 1.31 0.14
C MET A 88 -7.89 0.91 -1.20
N VAL A 89 -7.13 1.03 -2.29
CA VAL A 89 -7.54 0.58 -3.63
C VAL A 89 -7.70 -0.94 -3.67
N LEU A 90 -6.77 -1.69 -3.06
CA LEU A 90 -6.85 -3.14 -2.94
C LEU A 90 -8.11 -3.58 -2.18
N LEU A 91 -8.46 -2.91 -1.08
CA LEU A 91 -9.69 -3.18 -0.34
C LEU A 91 -10.94 -2.93 -1.20
N TRP A 92 -10.98 -1.84 -1.96
CA TRP A 92 -12.08 -1.56 -2.89
C TRP A 92 -12.19 -2.61 -4.01
N LEU A 93 -11.07 -3.03 -4.59
CA LEU A 93 -11.04 -4.10 -5.60
C LEU A 93 -11.49 -5.45 -5.02
N GLY A 94 -11.06 -5.77 -3.80
CA GLY A 94 -11.50 -6.96 -3.07
C GLY A 94 -13.01 -6.96 -2.83
N LEU A 95 -13.55 -5.83 -2.37
CA LEU A 95 -14.99 -5.66 -2.17
C LEU A 95 -15.77 -5.80 -3.48
N LEU A 96 -15.31 -5.16 -4.56
CA LEU A 96 -15.95 -5.25 -5.87
C LEU A 96 -15.90 -6.68 -6.44
N THR A 97 -14.90 -7.48 -6.04
CA THR A 97 -14.79 -8.90 -6.38
C THR A 97 -15.78 -9.76 -5.60
N ALA A 98 -15.99 -9.48 -4.32
CA ALA A 98 -17.05 -10.14 -3.55
C ALA A 98 -18.45 -9.84 -4.13
N VAL A 99 -18.71 -8.58 -4.49
CA VAL A 99 -19.98 -8.16 -5.12
C VAL A 99 -20.19 -8.86 -6.47
N GLU A 100 -19.16 -8.90 -7.31
CA GLU A 100 -19.21 -9.60 -8.60
C GLU A 100 -19.55 -11.08 -8.43
N PHE A 101 -18.90 -11.75 -7.48
CA PHE A 101 -19.14 -13.15 -7.19
C PHE A 101 -20.61 -13.39 -6.79
N VAL A 102 -21.17 -12.55 -5.90
CA VAL A 102 -22.58 -12.65 -5.50
C VAL A 102 -23.53 -12.35 -6.66
N ALA A 103 -23.23 -11.36 -7.50
CA ALA A 103 -23.99 -11.06 -8.70
C ALA A 103 -24.03 -12.25 -9.67
N ASN A 104 -22.91 -12.98 -9.82
CA ASN A 104 -22.85 -14.16 -10.68
C ASN A 104 -23.73 -15.30 -10.14
N LEU A 105 -23.79 -15.47 -8.82
CA LEU A 105 -24.69 -16.44 -8.17
C LEU A 105 -26.17 -16.11 -8.39
N MET A 106 -26.52 -14.83 -8.54
CA MET A 106 -27.89 -14.38 -8.86
C MET A 106 -28.24 -14.53 -10.35
N GLY A 107 -27.34 -15.08 -11.17
CA GLY A 107 -27.58 -15.27 -12.61
C GLY A 107 -27.49 -13.98 -13.43
N VAL A 108 -26.74 -12.98 -12.93
CA VAL A 108 -26.47 -11.75 -13.70
C VAL A 108 -25.76 -12.10 -15.01
N SER A 109 -26.17 -11.44 -16.09
CA SER A 109 -25.66 -11.67 -17.44
C SER A 109 -24.14 -11.58 -17.53
N THR A 110 -23.53 -12.47 -18.31
CA THR A 110 -22.10 -12.46 -18.66
C THR A 110 -21.64 -11.10 -19.20
N VAL A 111 -22.51 -10.39 -19.92
CA VAL A 111 -22.22 -9.05 -20.44
C VAL A 111 -22.05 -8.06 -19.30
N ALA A 112 -22.92 -8.11 -18.28
CA ALA A 112 -22.81 -7.25 -17.10
C ALA A 112 -21.55 -7.57 -16.27
N MET A 113 -21.16 -8.85 -16.18
CA MET A 113 -19.89 -9.26 -15.57
C MET A 113 -18.69 -8.66 -16.30
N PHE A 114 -18.69 -8.70 -17.64
CA PHE A 114 -17.66 -8.06 -18.45
C PHE A 114 -17.55 -6.56 -18.19
N MET A 115 -18.69 -5.87 -18.03
CA MET A 115 -18.69 -4.44 -17.68
C MET A 115 -18.05 -4.20 -16.30
N ILE A 116 -18.35 -5.03 -15.30
CA ILE A 116 -17.71 -4.94 -13.97
C ILE A 116 -16.20 -5.17 -14.08
N ALA A 117 -15.76 -6.15 -14.89
CA ALA A 117 -14.36 -6.42 -15.13
C ALA A 117 -13.64 -5.25 -15.82
N LEU A 118 -14.29 -4.58 -16.78
CA LEU A 118 -13.75 -3.37 -17.42
C LEU A 118 -13.61 -2.20 -16.43
N VAL A 119 -14.59 -2.01 -15.55
CA VAL A 119 -14.50 -1.00 -14.49
C VAL A 119 -13.30 -1.27 -13.58
N LYS A 120 -13.07 -2.54 -13.18
CA LYS A 120 -11.87 -2.92 -12.42
C LYS A 120 -10.59 -2.61 -13.17
N ALA A 121 -10.51 -2.98 -14.45
CA ALA A 121 -9.35 -2.69 -15.28
C ALA A 121 -9.08 -1.18 -15.34
N GLY A 122 -10.11 -0.36 -15.49
CA GLY A 122 -10.01 1.10 -15.45
C GLY A 122 -9.47 1.62 -14.12
N ILE A 123 -9.97 1.11 -12.98
CA ILE A 123 -9.47 1.48 -11.64
C ILE A 123 -8.00 1.10 -11.49
N ILE A 124 -7.62 -0.08 -11.95
CA ILE A 124 -6.23 -0.56 -11.87
C ILE A 124 -5.30 0.31 -12.71
N LEU A 125 -5.68 0.61 -13.96
CA LEU A 125 -4.89 1.48 -14.84
C LEU A 125 -4.76 2.88 -14.24
N GLN A 126 -5.87 3.49 -13.80
CA GLN A 126 -5.85 4.84 -13.25
C GLN A 126 -5.00 4.95 -11.98
N PHE A 127 -5.11 4.00 -11.04
CA PHE A 127 -4.39 4.08 -9.78
C PHE A 127 -2.95 3.55 -9.89
N PHE A 128 -2.72 2.39 -10.51
CA PHE A 128 -1.39 1.79 -10.49
C PHE A 128 -0.47 2.32 -11.59
N MET A 129 -0.98 2.69 -12.78
CA MET A 129 -0.11 3.32 -13.78
C MET A 129 0.27 4.74 -13.38
N HIS A 130 -0.67 5.52 -12.83
CA HIS A 130 -0.36 6.90 -12.41
C HIS A 130 0.45 6.95 -11.10
N VAL A 131 0.40 5.91 -10.26
CA VAL A 131 1.31 5.81 -9.11
C VAL A 131 2.74 5.50 -9.56
N SER A 132 2.97 4.72 -10.63
CA SER A 132 4.34 4.43 -11.09
C SER A 132 5.15 5.66 -11.49
N SER A 133 4.50 6.73 -11.97
CA SER A 133 5.20 8.00 -12.25
C SER A 133 5.73 8.68 -10.97
N LEU A 134 5.01 8.55 -9.84
CA LEU A 134 5.46 9.06 -8.54
C LEU A 134 6.70 8.33 -8.00
N TRP A 135 7.01 7.13 -8.48
CA TRP A 135 8.20 6.36 -8.08
C TRP A 135 9.43 6.68 -8.94
N MET A 136 9.27 7.30 -10.11
CA MET A 136 10.38 7.63 -11.01
C MET A 136 11.01 9.01 -10.78
N GLU A 137 10.32 9.94 -10.13
CA GLU A 137 10.83 11.30 -9.88
C GLU A 137 12.00 11.37 -8.86
N GLY A 138 12.37 10.23 -8.25
CA GLY A 138 13.51 10.13 -7.31
C GLY A 138 14.84 9.77 -7.95
N GLY A 139 14.88 9.56 -9.27
CA GLY A 139 16.03 9.02 -10.01
C GLY A 139 16.77 10.00 -10.92
N SER A 140 16.37 11.27 -11.01
CA SER A 140 17.17 12.28 -11.72
C SER A 140 17.96 13.13 -10.74
N HIS A 141 19.18 12.68 -10.44
CA HIS A 141 20.41 13.48 -10.40
C HIS A 141 21.58 12.57 -10.03
#